data_AF-A0A520IJ05-F1
#
_entry.id   AF-A0A520IJ05-F1
#
_cell.length_a   1.000
_cell.length_b   1.000
_cell.length_c   1.000
_cell.angle_alpha   90.00
_cell.angle_beta   90.00
_cell.angle_gamma   90.00
#
_symmetry.space_group_name_H-M   'P 1'
#
loop_
_entity.id
_entity.type
_entity.pdbx_description
1 polymer ?
#
loop_
_entity_poly.entity_id
_entity_poly.type
_entity_poly.pdbx_seq_one_letter_code
_entity_poly.pdbx_strand_id
1 'polypeptide(L)' 'MNTLSYKTVSANAKTVNKQWVVVDAQGEILGRLSSKIAMIIRGKNKPEYTPHV' A
#
# COMPACT_ATOMS: atom_id res chain seq x y z
N MET A 1 -13.03 31.21 -3.57
CA MET A 1 -12.76 30.40 -4.79
C MET A 1 -11.61 29.48 -4.51
N ASN A 2 -11.62 28.27 -5.08
CA ASN A 2 -10.48 27.35 -4.99
C ASN A 2 -9.39 27.86 -5.95
N THR A 3 -8.28 28.38 -5.41
CA THR A 3 -7.24 29.09 -6.18
C THR A 3 -6.12 28.17 -6.68
N LEU A 4 -6.12 26.89 -6.28
CA LEU A 4 -5.11 25.91 -6.66
C LEU A 4 -5.46 25.24 -8.00
N SER A 5 -4.64 25.51 -9.03
CA SER A 5 -4.77 24.95 -10.37
C SER A 5 -4.33 23.48 -10.49
N TYR A 6 -3.41 23.01 -9.63
CA TYR A 6 -2.93 21.62 -9.62
C TYR A 6 -2.96 21.03 -8.21
N LYS A 7 -3.41 19.77 -8.09
CA LYS A 7 -3.62 19.08 -6.82
C LYS A 7 -3.23 17.63 -6.92
N THR A 8 -2.67 17.09 -5.84
CA THR A 8 -2.43 15.66 -5.69
C THR A 8 -3.75 14.94 -5.46
N VAL A 9 -4.10 14.05 -6.38
CA VAL A 9 -5.28 13.20 -6.24
C VAL A 9 -4.95 12.05 -5.29
N SER A 10 -5.73 11.92 -4.22
CA SER A 10 -5.63 10.81 -3.28
C SER A 10 -6.49 9.64 -3.76
N ALA A 11 -6.03 8.40 -3.53
CA ALA A 11 -6.83 7.21 -3.80
C ALA A 11 -8.07 7.19 -2.90
N ASN A 12 -9.10 6.43 -3.27
CA ASN A 12 -10.30 6.25 -2.46
C ASN A 12 -10.72 4.77 -2.43
N ALA A 13 -11.63 4.39 -1.53
CA ALA A 13 -12.02 2.99 -1.35
C ALA A 13 -12.58 2.32 -2.63
N LYS A 14 -13.09 3.09 -3.60
CA LYS A 14 -13.61 2.57 -4.87
C LYS A 14 -12.50 2.36 -5.91
N THR A 15 -11.43 3.14 -5.85
CA THR A 15 -10.29 3.04 -6.78
C THR A 15 -9.21 2.09 -6.30
N VAL A 16 -9.17 1.77 -4.99
CA VAL A 16 -8.19 0.83 -4.44
C VAL A 16 -8.47 -0.59 -4.91
N ASN A 17 -7.52 -1.16 -5.64
CA ASN A 17 -7.55 -2.57 -6.03
C ASN A 17 -6.77 -3.43 -5.00
N LYS A 18 -7.48 -4.25 -4.21
CA LYS A 18 -6.89 -5.22 -3.27
C LYS A 18 -6.69 -6.56 -3.97
N GLN A 19 -5.48 -7.09 -3.88
CA GLN A 19 -5.09 -8.35 -4.51
C GLN A 19 -4.82 -9.38 -3.42
N TRP A 20 -5.16 -10.64 -3.69
CA TRP A 20 -4.76 -11.75 -2.85
C TRP A 20 -3.30 -12.09 -3.11
N VAL A 21 -2.51 -12.17 -2.05
CA VAL A 21 -1.07 -12.47 -2.13
C VAL A 21 -0.83 -13.73 -1.31
N VAL A 22 -0.11 -14.68 -1.90
CA VAL A 22 0.37 -15.89 -1.24
C VAL A 22 1.86 -15.72 -1.01
N VAL A 23 2.32 -16.03 0.21
CA VAL A 23 3.72 -15.87 0.61
C VAL A 23 4.23 -17.20 1.15
N ASP A 24 5.30 -17.70 0.55
CA ASP A 24 6.06 -18.83 1.11
C ASP A 24 7.05 -18.31 2.16
N ALA A 25 7.07 -18.96 3.32
CA ALA A 25 7.88 -18.60 4.47
C ALA A 25 9.05 -19.58 4.71
N GLN A 26 9.21 -20.60 3.87
CA GLN A 26 10.25 -21.61 4.07
C GLN A 26 11.65 -21.01 3.99
N GLY A 27 12.46 -21.22 5.04
CA GLY A 27 13.83 -20.73 5.13
C GLY A 27 13.99 -19.25 5.49
N GLU A 28 12.89 -18.53 5.76
CA GLU A 28 12.92 -17.11 6.09
C GLU A 28 13.02 -16.84 7.60
N ILE A 29 13.71 -15.75 7.96
CA ILE A 29 13.78 -15.28 9.35
C ILE A 29 12.51 -14.50 9.66
N LEU A 30 11.75 -14.96 10.67
CA LEU A 30 10.44 -14.42 11.05
C LEU A 30 10.37 -12.89 11.04
N GLY A 31 11.28 -12.20 11.73
CA GLY A 31 11.27 -10.73 11.82
C GLY A 31 11.48 -10.04 10.46
N ARG A 32 12.33 -10.60 9.59
CA ARG A 32 12.61 -10.05 8.26
C ARG A 32 11.41 -10.25 7.34
N LEU A 33 10.83 -11.45 7.36
CA LEU A 33 9.62 -11.77 6.59
C LEU A 33 8.43 -10.90 7.03
N SER A 34 8.15 -10.83 8.32
CA SER A 34 7.04 -10.05 8.87
C SER A 34 7.14 -8.57 8.52
N SER A 35 8.35 -8.00 8.52
CA SER A 35 8.58 -6.60 8.14
C SER A 35 8.24 -6.34 6.67
N LYS A 36 8.60 -7.26 5.76
CA LYS A 36 8.24 -7.17 4.34
C LYS A 36 6.74 -7.31 4.13
N ILE A 37 6.11 -8.30 4.78
CA ILE A 37 4.66 -8.53 4.68
C ILE A 37 3.89 -7.31 5.19
N ALA A 38 4.30 -6.72 6.31
CA ALA A 38 3.66 -5.51 6.85
C ALA A 38 3.69 -4.34 5.85
N MET A 39 4.78 -4.19 5.08
CA MET A 39 4.89 -3.16 4.04
C MET A 39 3.91 -3.41 2.88
N ILE A 40 3.74 -4.67 2.48
CA ILE A 40 2.81 -5.09 1.41
C ILE A 40 1.36 -4.89 1.87
N ILE A 41 1.00 -5.31 3.08
CA ILE A 41 -0.34 -5.13 3.65
C ILE A 41 -0.67 -3.64 3.76
N ARG A 42 0.29 -2.82 4.19
CA ARG A 42 0.13 -1.37 4.24
C ARG A 42 0.00 -0.74 2.84
N GLY A 43 0.44 -1.42 1.79
CA GLY A 43 0.39 -0.94 0.41
C GLY A 43 1.44 0.12 0.09
N LYS A 44 2.50 0.25 0.91
CA LYS A 44 3.58 1.25 0.70
C LYS A 44 4.41 1.02 -0.56
N ASN A 45 4.26 -0.14 -1.20
CA ASN A 45 4.87 -0.46 -2.48
C ASN A 45 4.07 0.08 -3.68
N LYS A 46 2.83 0.57 -3.48
CA LYS A 46 2.01 1.13 -4.56
C LYS A 46 2.30 2.62 -4.73
N PRO A 47 2.45 3.11 -5.98
CA PRO A 47 2.69 4.53 -6.24
C PRO A 47 1.49 5.42 -5.84
N GLU A 48 0.30 4.84 -5.77
CA GLU A 48 -0.94 5.50 -5.38
C GLU A 48 -1.21 5.44 -3.87
N TYR A 49 -0.19 5.09 -3.07
CA TYR A 49 -0.34 4.96 -1.61
C TYR A 49 -0.86 6.26 -0.99
N THR A 50 -2.02 6.16 -0.35
CA THR A 50 -2.63 7.24 0.41
C THR A 50 -2.72 6.81 1.88
N PRO A 51 -2.14 7.55 2.84
CA PRO A 51 -2.03 7.10 4.24
C PRO A 51 -3.34 6.86 5.00
N HIS A 52 -4.45 7.46 4.55
CA HIS A 52 -5.73 7.54 5.26
C HIS A 52 -6.86 6.77 4.58
N VAL A 53 -6.53 5.87 3.66
CA VAL A 53 -7.47 5.06 2.85
C VAL A 53 -7.32 3.60 3.21
#